data_AF-A0AAU5KEC6-F1
#
_entry.id   AF-A0AAU5KEC6-F1
#
_cell.length_a   1.000
_cell.length_b   1.000
_cell.length_c   1.000
_cell.angle_alpha   90.00
_cell.angle_beta   90.00
_cell.angle_gamma   90.00
#
_symmetry.space_group_name_H-M   'P 1'
#
loop_
_entity.id
_entity.type
_entity.pdbx_description
1 polymer ?
#
loop_
_entity_poly.entity_id
_entity_poly.type
_entity_poly.pdbx_seq_one_letter_code
_entity_poly.pdbx_strand_id
1 'polypeptide(L)' 'MSEDQTPAAAAADPIETLQHAMVEGLMGVIGAPDDADVAAAGDEIVRKLDTALRATAEAA' A
#
# COMPACT_ATOMS: atom_id res chain seq x y z
N MET A 1 16.18 -1.39 30.69
CA MET A 1 14.83 -1.16 30.16
C MET A 1 14.99 -0.51 28.81
N SER A 2 14.20 -0.97 27.85
CA SER A 2 14.06 -0.44 26.49
C SER A 2 15.19 -0.80 25.51
N GLU A 3 14.97 -1.52 24.41
CA GLU A 3 13.79 -2.21 23.91
C GLU A 3 14.32 -3.28 22.94
N ASP A 4 13.79 -4.49 23.09
CA ASP A 4 13.86 -5.55 22.11
C ASP A 4 13.16 -5.05 20.83
N GLN A 5 13.92 -4.56 19.85
CA GLN A 5 13.40 -4.34 18.50
C GLN A 5 13.84 -5.52 17.64
N THR A 6 13.30 -6.70 17.98
CA THR A 6 13.17 -7.82 17.04
C THR A 6 12.54 -7.27 15.76
N PRO A 7 13.10 -7.56 14.56
CA PRO A 7 12.57 -7.00 13.32
C PRO A 7 11.16 -7.54 13.13
N ALA A 8 10.16 -6.67 13.27
CA ALA A 8 8.77 -6.91 12.90
C ALA A 8 8.61 -6.98 11.37
N ALA A 9 9.54 -7.64 10.67
CA ALA A 9 9.38 -8.16 9.32
C ALA A 9 8.60 -9.49 9.36
N ALA A 10 7.79 -9.70 10.40
CA ALA A 10 6.86 -10.81 10.50
C ALA A 10 5.67 -10.50 9.58
N ALA A 11 5.80 -10.87 8.31
CA ALA A 11 4.72 -11.04 7.35
C ALA A 11 3.60 -10.00 7.48
N ALA A 12 3.87 -8.74 7.12
CA ALA A 12 2.79 -7.80 6.87
C ALA A 12 1.83 -8.46 5.87
N ASP A 13 0.55 -8.49 6.22
CA ASP A 13 -0.48 -9.05 5.36
C ASP A 13 -0.33 -8.37 3.98
N PRO A 14 -0.31 -9.10 2.85
CA PRO A 14 -0.14 -8.50 1.53
C PRO A 14 -1.10 -7.33 1.29
N ILE A 15 -2.29 -7.36 1.90
CA ILE A 15 -3.25 -6.25 1.88
C ILE A 15 -2.78 -5.04 2.71
N GLU A 16 -2.24 -5.25 3.90
CA GLU A 16 -1.70 -4.18 4.76
C GLU A 16 -0.52 -3.47 4.07
N THR A 17 0.33 -4.24 3.39
CA THR A 17 1.44 -3.68 2.58
C THR A 17 0.91 -2.81 1.44
N LEU A 18 -0.15 -3.26 0.74
CA LEU A 18 -0.79 -2.50 -0.34
C LEU A 18 -1.51 -1.24 0.18
N GLN A 19 -2.10 -1.29 1.39
CA GLN A 19 -2.70 -0.12 2.02
C GLN A 19 -1.64 0.93 2.39
N HIS A 20 -0.49 0.52 2.93
CA HIS A 20 0.59 1.45 3.24
C HIS A 20 1.13 2.11 1.96
N ALA A 21 1.33 1.33 0.90
CA ALA A 21 1.72 1.85 -0.41
C ALA A 21 0.68 2.83 -1.00
N MET A 22 -0.63 2.59 -0.77
CA MET A 22 -1.69 3.50 -1.23
C MET A 22 -1.59 4.86 -0.54
N VAL A 23 -1.31 4.88 0.76
CA VAL A 23 -1.16 6.10 1.55
C VAL A 23 0.07 6.88 1.11
N GLU A 24 1.19 6.20 0.86
CA GLU A 24 2.41 6.82 0.33
C GLU A 24 2.19 7.39 -1.08
N GLY A 25 1.53 6.64 -1.97
CA GLY A 25 1.16 7.10 -3.30
C GLY A 25 0.26 8.34 -3.27
N LEU A 26 -0.73 8.36 -2.39
CA LEU A 26 -1.62 9.51 -2.20
C LEU A 26 -0.84 10.74 -1.72
N MET A 27 0.08 10.58 -0.76
CA MET A 27 0.96 11.67 -0.33
C MET A 27 1.85 12.17 -1.47
N GLY A 28 2.34 11.28 -2.33
CA GLY A 28 3.06 11.64 -3.55
C GLY A 28 2.24 12.49 -4.50
N VAL A 29 1.00 12.08 -4.81
CA VAL A 29 0.07 12.82 -5.68
C VAL A 29 -0.26 14.20 -5.09
N ILE A 30 -0.43 14.31 -3.77
CA ILE A 30 -0.66 15.61 -3.11
C ILE A 30 0.58 16.51 -3.24
N GLY A 31 1.79 15.95 -3.17
CA GLY A 31 3.05 16.67 -3.31
C GLY A 31 3.40 17.07 -4.75
N ALA A 32 2.93 16.31 -5.74
CA ALA A 32 3.20 16.53 -7.16
C ALA A 32 1.95 16.17 -8.01
N PRO A 33 0.89 16.99 -7.99
CA PRO A 33 -0.38 16.67 -8.64
C PRO A 33 -0.31 16.63 -10.17
N ASP A 34 0.65 17.34 -10.76
CA ASP A 34 0.85 17.42 -12.21
C ASP A 34 1.85 16.38 -12.75
N ASP A 35 2.40 15.53 -11.87
CA ASP A 35 3.36 14.50 -12.26
C ASP A 35 2.61 13.23 -12.72
N ALA A 36 2.69 12.97 -14.03
CA ALA A 36 2.01 11.85 -14.66
C ALA A 36 2.55 10.48 -14.20
N ASP A 37 3.84 10.39 -13.83
CA ASP A 37 4.45 9.16 -13.36
C ASP A 37 3.96 8.84 -11.93
N VAL A 38 3.84 9.87 -11.09
CA VAL A 38 3.25 9.76 -9.74
C VAL A 38 1.78 9.32 -9.81
N ALA A 39 1.01 9.90 -10.74
CA ALA A 39 -0.38 9.51 -10.95
C ALA A 39 -0.50 8.05 -11.44
N ALA A 40 0.36 7.63 -12.38
CA ALA A 40 0.36 6.26 -12.89
C ALA A 40 0.74 5.24 -11.79
N ALA A 41 1.73 5.56 -10.96
CA ALA A 41 2.13 4.71 -9.84
C ALA A 41 1.00 4.56 -8.79
N GLY A 42 0.31 5.66 -8.46
CA GLY A 42 -0.84 5.63 -7.57
C GLY A 42 -1.98 4.75 -8.09
N ASP A 43 -2.30 4.87 -9.38
CA ASP A 43 -3.35 4.06 -10.01
C ASP A 43 -3.02 2.55 -10.01
N GLU A 44 -1.75 2.19 -10.24
CA GLU A 44 -1.31 0.80 -10.18
C GLU A 44 -1.49 0.19 -8.78
N ILE A 45 -1.18 0.95 -7.73
CA ILE A 45 -1.34 0.51 -6.34
C ILE A 45 -2.82 0.30 -6.01
N VAL A 46 -3.70 1.21 -6.42
CA VAL A 46 -5.15 1.09 -6.22
C VAL A 46 -5.70 -0.16 -6.91
N ARG A 47 -5.30 -0.44 -8.16
CA ARG A 47 -5.75 -1.66 -8.87
C ARG A 47 -5.28 -2.95 -8.18
N LYS A 48 -4.05 -2.97 -7.69
CA LYS A 48 -3.51 -4.12 -6.95
C LYS A 48 -4.26 -4.35 -5.65
N LEU A 49 -4.57 -3.27 -4.92
CA LEU A 49 -5.36 -3.35 -3.69
C LEU A 49 -6.80 -3.80 -3.96
N ASP A 50 -7.48 -3.27 -4.98
CA ASP A 50 -8.83 -3.71 -5.37
C ASP A 50 -8.86 -5.22 -5.72
N THR A 51 -7.87 -5.67 -6.49
CA THR A 51 -7.75 -7.10 -6.86
C THR A 51 -7.56 -7.97 -5.62
N ALA A 52 -6.69 -7.57 -4.70
CA ALA A 52 -6.44 -8.32 -3.47
C ALA A 52 -7.68 -8.37 -2.56
N LEU A 53 -8.35 -7.24 -2.37
CA LEU A 53 -9.58 -7.16 -1.57
C LEU A 53 -10.71 -8.00 -2.18
N ARG A 54 -10.86 -7.99 -3.50
CA ARG A 54 -11.85 -8.82 -4.20
C ARG A 54 -11.58 -10.30 -4.03
N ALA A 55 -10.32 -10.72 -4.19
CA ALA A 55 -9.92 -12.11 -3.99
C ALA A 55 -10.20 -12.58 -2.54
N THR A 56 -9.95 -11.73 -1.55
CA THR A 56 -10.28 -12.04 -0.14
C THR A 56 -11.78 -12.09 0.10
N ALA A 57 -12.57 -11.20 -0.51
CA ALA A 57 -14.03 -11.20 -0.39
C ALA A 57 -14.68 -12.42 -1.06
N GLU A 58 -14.12 -12.91 -2.17
CA GLU A 58 -14.57 -14.13 -2.85
C GLU A 58 -14.17 -15.41 -2.10
N ALA A 59 -13.12 -15.35 -1.28
CA ALA A 59 -12.64 -16.47 -0.47
C ALA A 59 -13.32 -16.55 0.93
N ALA A 60 -14.14 -15.58 1.29
CA ALA A 60 -14.86 -15.47 2.58
C ALA A 60 -16.28 -16.03 2.50
#